data_AF-A0A8T5AZB2-F1
#
_entry.id   AF-A0A8T5AZB2-F1
#
_cell.length_a   1.000
_cell.length_b   1.000
_cell.length_c   1.000
_cell.angle_alpha   90.00
_cell.angle_beta   90.00
_cell.angle_gamma   90.00
#
_symmetry.space_group_name_H-M   'P 1'
#
loop_
_entity.id
_entity.type
_entity.pdbx_description
1 polymer ?
#
loop_
_entity_poly.entity_id
_entity_poly.type
_entity_poly.pdbx_seq_one_letter_code
_entity_poly.pdbx_strand_id
1 'polypeptide(L)'
;FIHKEPRDKFIKKSPVSFSVTIPWMIPQLVILPESFSFLAILGLFLTAIMEIRQGHIGRIDIALNVFLLWQIYYPKWAMLSELFQWYLNISTPFAIVAILSYLIEESLPTEFYRFALILYGSLTILFIIIFLDMAFRAIYIPT
;
A
#
# COMPACT_ATOMS: atom_id res chain seq x y z
N PHE A 1 -17.81 -25.92 52.25
CA PHE A 1 -17.80 -26.23 50.82
C PHE A 1 -18.03 -24.94 50.05
N ILE A 2 -16.94 -24.27 49.63
CA ILE A 2 -17.02 -23.06 48.80
C ILE A 2 -16.86 -23.54 47.36
N HIS A 3 -17.97 -23.56 46.62
CA HIS A 3 -18.01 -23.90 45.21
C HIS A 3 -17.44 -22.70 44.43
N LYS A 4 -16.15 -22.77 44.06
CA LYS A 4 -15.55 -21.81 43.13
C LYS A 4 -16.00 -22.17 41.73
N GLU A 5 -16.86 -21.37 41.12
CA GLU A 5 -17.14 -21.48 39.70
C GLU A 5 -15.87 -21.25 38.87
N PRO A 6 -15.66 -22.00 37.78
CA PRO A 6 -14.50 -21.81 36.91
C PRO A 6 -14.68 -20.51 36.09
N ARG A 7 -13.78 -19.56 36.30
CA ARG A 7 -13.70 -18.26 35.62
C ARG A 7 -13.19 -18.33 34.17
N ASP A 8 -13.30 -19.49 33.53
CA ASP A 8 -12.64 -19.78 32.26
C ASP A 8 -13.68 -19.97 31.17
N LYS A 9 -14.36 -18.89 30.74
CA LYS A 9 -15.18 -18.96 29.50
C LYS A 9 -15.49 -17.63 28.82
N PHE A 10 -14.67 -16.61 29.03
CA PHE A 10 -14.72 -15.38 28.22
C PHE A 10 -13.39 -15.12 27.53
N ILE A 11 -12.89 -16.11 26.77
CA ILE A 11 -12.09 -15.79 25.59
C ILE A 11 -13.06 -15.20 24.59
N LYS A 12 -13.28 -13.90 24.69
CA LYS A 12 -13.97 -13.09 23.69
C LYS A 12 -13.15 -13.26 22.41
N LYS A 13 -13.51 -14.21 21.54
CA LYS A 13 -12.95 -14.29 20.20
C LYS A 13 -13.17 -12.91 19.60
N SER A 14 -12.08 -12.19 19.37
CA SER A 14 -12.09 -10.94 18.61
C SER A 14 -12.95 -11.18 17.36
N PRO A 15 -14.04 -10.43 17.14
CA PRO A 15 -14.98 -10.71 16.05
C PRO A 15 -14.42 -10.37 14.67
N VAL A 16 -13.18 -9.88 14.60
CA VAL A 16 -12.55 -9.47 13.34
C VAL A 16 -11.61 -10.57 12.87
N SER A 17 -12.17 -11.57 12.19
CA SER A 17 -11.36 -12.45 11.34
C SER A 17 -11.05 -11.68 10.06
N PHE A 18 -9.85 -11.11 9.95
CA PHE A 18 -9.40 -10.54 8.69
C PHE A 18 -9.20 -11.68 7.68
N SER A 19 -9.98 -11.67 6.58
CA SER A 19 -9.68 -12.50 5.42
C SER A 19 -8.34 -12.04 4.85
N VAL A 20 -7.36 -12.95 4.84
CA VAL A 20 -6.08 -12.71 4.18
C VAL A 20 -6.23 -13.11 2.72
N THR A 21 -6.15 -12.12 1.84
CA THR A 21 -6.13 -12.33 0.39
C THR A 21 -4.73 -12.75 -0.07
N ILE A 22 -4.64 -13.39 -1.23
CA ILE A 22 -3.35 -13.78 -1.82
C ILE A 22 -2.73 -12.53 -2.45
N PRO A 23 -1.48 -12.16 -2.10
CA PRO A 23 -0.79 -11.04 -2.74
C PRO A 23 -0.52 -11.35 -4.21
N TRP A 24 -0.87 -10.43 -5.11
CA TRP A 24 -0.62 -10.60 -6.56
C TRP A 24 0.82 -10.26 -6.97
N MET A 25 1.59 -9.64 -6.07
CA MET A 25 3.02 -9.41 -6.28
C MET A 25 3.83 -10.70 -6.19
N ILE A 26 4.79 -10.82 -7.10
CA ILE A 26 5.74 -11.92 -7.14
C ILE A 26 6.81 -11.68 -6.06
N PRO A 27 7.00 -12.58 -5.07
CA PRO A 27 7.95 -12.37 -3.97
C PRO A 27 9.38 -12.05 -4.43
N GLN A 28 9.81 -12.61 -5.55
CA GLN A 28 11.13 -12.40 -6.14
C GLN A 28 11.37 -10.96 -6.61
N LEU A 29 10.30 -10.17 -6.78
CA LEU A 29 10.39 -8.75 -7.15
C LEU A 29 10.48 -7.83 -5.93
N VAL A 30 10.41 -8.36 -4.71
CA VAL A 30 10.58 -7.60 -3.47
C VAL A 30 12.06 -7.62 -3.08
N ILE A 31 12.75 -6.52 -3.36
CA ILE A 31 14.22 -6.43 -3.34
C ILE A 31 14.70 -5.28 -2.44
N LEU A 32 13.82 -4.31 -2.14
CA LEU A 32 14.22 -3.07 -1.51
C LEU A 32 14.59 -3.28 -0.03
N PRO A 33 15.85 -3.03 0.37
CA PRO A 33 16.24 -3.15 1.78
C PRO A 33 15.57 -2.04 2.61
N GLU A 34 15.20 -2.35 3.86
CA GLU A 34 14.49 -1.39 4.73
C GLU A 34 15.24 -0.06 4.90
N SER A 35 16.57 -0.07 4.83
CA SER A 35 17.42 1.12 4.91
C SER A 35 17.20 2.12 3.77
N PHE A 36 16.66 1.69 2.62
CA PHE A 36 16.32 2.55 1.49
C PHE A 36 14.96 3.24 1.62
N SER A 37 14.18 2.92 2.67
CA SER A 37 12.84 3.51 2.88
C SER A 37 12.89 5.04 2.99
N PHE A 38 13.92 5.60 3.62
CA PHE A 38 14.07 7.05 3.73
C PHE A 38 14.28 7.73 2.37
N LEU A 39 15.14 7.15 1.52
CA LEU A 39 15.37 7.66 0.17
C LEU A 39 14.12 7.53 -0.71
N ALA A 40 13.37 6.45 -0.56
CA ALA A 40 12.12 6.25 -1.28
C ALA A 40 11.05 7.29 -0.87
N ILE A 41 10.92 7.59 0.43
CA ILE A 41 10.02 8.63 0.95
C ILE A 41 10.44 10.02 0.43
N LEU A 42 11.74 10.33 0.43
CA LEU A 42 12.23 11.59 -0.13
C LEU A 42 11.93 11.70 -1.63
N GLY A 43 12.14 10.60 -2.37
CA GLY A 43 11.78 10.51 -3.79
C GLY A 43 10.31 10.79 -4.03
N LEU A 44 9.42 10.12 -3.27
CA LEU A 44 7.98 10.36 -3.32
C LEU A 44 7.60 11.82 -3.03
N PHE A 45 8.30 12.47 -2.11
CA PHE A 45 8.03 13.88 -1.81
C PHE A 45 8.37 14.80 -2.99
N LEU A 46 9.51 14.55 -3.65
CA LEU A 46 9.91 15.30 -4.82
C LEU A 46 8.96 15.06 -6.01
N THR A 47 8.59 13.81 -6.27
CA THR A 47 7.64 13.47 -7.36
C THR A 47 6.25 14.03 -7.07
N ALA A 48 5.79 14.03 -5.81
CA ALA A 48 4.51 14.65 -5.43
C ALA A 48 4.47 16.15 -5.80
N ILE A 49 5.55 16.89 -5.54
CA ILE A 49 5.63 18.31 -5.93
C ILE A 49 5.54 18.46 -7.45
N MET A 50 6.22 17.58 -8.20
CA MET A 50 6.20 17.61 -9.67
C MET A 50 4.80 17.30 -10.22
N GLU A 51 4.14 16.26 -9.71
CA GLU A 51 2.77 15.86 -10.09
C GLU A 51 1.76 16.98 -9.84
N ILE A 52 1.83 17.64 -8.67
CA ILE A 52 0.94 18.77 -8.33
C ILE A 52 1.14 19.93 -9.31
N ARG A 53 2.39 20.21 -9.70
CA ARG A 53 2.69 21.30 -10.64
C ARG A 53 2.24 20.97 -12.07
N GLN A 54 2.30 19.71 -12.48
CA GLN A 54 1.91 19.26 -13.81
C GLN A 54 0.39 19.01 -13.93
N GLY A 55 -0.30 18.79 -12.81
CA GLY A 55 -1.74 18.49 -12.78
C GLY A 55 -2.07 17.08 -13.32
N HIS A 56 -1.06 16.26 -13.59
CA HIS A 56 -1.18 14.86 -13.98
C HIS A 56 -0.01 14.05 -13.42
N ILE A 57 -0.16 12.73 -13.43
CA ILE A 57 0.90 11.78 -13.07
C ILE A 57 1.49 11.14 -14.33
N GLY A 58 2.79 10.86 -14.36
CA GLY A 58 3.43 10.15 -15.46
C GLY A 58 3.14 8.64 -15.42
N ARG A 59 3.15 7.97 -16.58
CA ARG A 59 2.99 6.50 -16.66
C ARG A 59 4.05 5.75 -15.83
N ILE A 60 5.29 6.22 -15.90
CA ILE A 60 6.40 5.68 -15.10
C ILE A 60 6.12 5.90 -13.61
N ASP A 61 5.68 7.10 -13.23
CA ASP A 61 5.40 7.42 -11.82
C ASP A 61 4.33 6.51 -11.24
N ILE A 62 3.22 6.28 -11.97
CA ILE A 62 2.17 5.31 -11.58
C ILE A 62 2.80 3.94 -11.27
N ALA A 63 3.63 3.44 -12.19
CA ALA A 63 4.25 2.13 -12.04
C ALA A 63 5.22 2.06 -10.86
N LEU A 64 6.08 3.06 -10.70
CA LEU A 64 7.05 3.14 -9.60
C LEU A 64 6.36 3.26 -8.25
N ASN A 65 5.30 4.04 -8.18
CA ASN A 65 4.49 4.26 -6.99
C ASN A 65 3.82 2.98 -6.50
N VAL A 66 3.19 2.24 -7.42
CA VAL A 66 2.62 0.92 -7.14
C VAL A 66 3.69 -0.07 -6.72
N PHE A 67 4.82 -0.11 -7.43
CA PHE A 67 5.92 -1.00 -7.11
C PHE A 67 6.48 -0.70 -5.71
N LEU A 68 6.63 0.58 -5.35
CA LEU A 68 7.09 1.01 -4.04
C LEU A 68 6.13 0.61 -2.92
N LEU A 69 4.82 0.76 -3.12
CA LEU A 69 3.82 0.26 -2.18
C LEU A 69 4.00 -1.24 -1.91
N TRP A 70 4.23 -2.02 -2.96
CA TRP A 70 4.53 -3.45 -2.83
C TRP A 70 5.83 -3.70 -2.06
N GLN A 71 6.91 -2.96 -2.33
CA GLN A 71 8.17 -3.11 -1.58
C GLN A 71 7.97 -2.88 -0.07
N ILE A 72 7.19 -1.87 0.31
CA ILE A 72 6.97 -1.48 1.70
C ILE A 72 6.06 -2.47 2.43
N TYR A 73 4.98 -2.90 1.77
CA TYR A 73 3.89 -3.60 2.44
C TYR A 73 3.86 -5.11 2.24
N TYR A 74 4.59 -5.64 1.26
CA TYR A 74 4.67 -7.09 1.08
C TYR A 74 5.16 -7.84 2.34
N PRO A 75 6.24 -7.40 3.04
CA PRO A 75 6.68 -8.07 4.27
C PRO A 75 5.64 -8.00 5.41
N LYS A 76 4.74 -7.02 5.36
CA LYS A 76 3.71 -6.74 6.37
C LYS A 76 2.31 -7.17 5.92
N TRP A 77 2.21 -7.95 4.84
CA TRP A 77 0.95 -8.25 4.15
C TRP A 77 -0.16 -8.78 5.08
N ALA A 78 0.16 -9.78 5.90
CA ALA A 78 -0.79 -10.40 6.82
C ALA A 78 -1.31 -9.45 7.91
N MET A 79 -0.62 -8.33 8.13
CA MET A 79 -1.01 -7.31 9.11
C MET A 79 -1.83 -6.17 8.49
N LEU A 80 -1.95 -6.12 7.17
CA LEU A 80 -2.78 -5.14 6.48
C LEU A 80 -4.26 -5.48 6.63
N SER A 81 -5.10 -4.45 6.75
CA SER A 81 -6.54 -4.66 6.65
C SER A 81 -6.91 -5.15 5.24
N GLU A 82 -8.01 -5.87 5.13
CA GLU A 82 -8.49 -6.42 3.86
C GLU A 82 -8.67 -5.35 2.78
N LEU A 83 -9.13 -4.15 3.14
CA LEU A 83 -9.26 -3.02 2.22
C LEU A 83 -7.91 -2.63 1.60
N PHE A 84 -6.84 -2.60 2.40
CA PHE A 84 -5.50 -2.26 1.90
C PHE A 84 -4.90 -3.37 1.06
N GLN A 85 -5.18 -4.63 1.39
CA GLN A 85 -4.77 -5.75 0.56
C GLN A 85 -5.44 -5.69 -0.82
N TRP A 86 -6.74 -5.40 -0.88
CA TRP A 86 -7.45 -5.20 -2.15
C TRP A 86 -6.93 -4.00 -2.93
N TYR A 87 -6.68 -2.88 -2.27
CA TYR A 87 -6.09 -1.70 -2.90
C TYR A 87 -4.74 -2.02 -3.56
N LEU A 88 -3.84 -2.73 -2.86
CA LEU A 88 -2.55 -3.19 -3.41
C LEU A 88 -2.73 -4.16 -4.58
N ASN A 89 -3.63 -5.13 -4.47
CA ASN A 89 -3.90 -6.07 -5.58
C ASN A 89 -4.42 -5.34 -6.82
N ILE A 90 -5.42 -4.47 -6.68
CA ILE A 90 -5.99 -3.67 -7.78
C ILE A 90 -4.96 -2.70 -8.37
N SER A 91 -3.98 -2.25 -7.59
CA SER A 91 -2.91 -1.38 -8.11
C SER A 91 -2.01 -2.06 -9.15
N THR A 92 -1.88 -3.40 -9.07
CA THR A 92 -1.02 -4.19 -9.95
C THR A 92 -1.42 -4.09 -11.43
N PRO A 93 -2.68 -4.32 -11.85
CA PRO A 93 -3.08 -4.12 -13.25
C PRO A 93 -2.93 -2.65 -13.71
N PHE A 94 -3.10 -1.66 -12.82
CA PHE A 94 -2.85 -0.26 -13.17
C PHE A 94 -1.37 -0.02 -13.52
N ALA A 95 -0.45 -0.56 -12.74
CA ALA A 95 0.98 -0.49 -13.04
C ALA A 95 1.31 -1.21 -14.36
N ILE A 96 0.75 -2.39 -14.59
CA ILE A 96 0.95 -3.15 -15.84
C ILE A 96 0.48 -2.32 -17.04
N VAL A 97 -0.73 -1.76 -17.00
CA VAL A 97 -1.27 -0.92 -18.07
C VAL A 97 -0.41 0.32 -18.29
N ALA A 98 0.06 0.97 -17.21
CA ALA A 98 0.93 2.13 -17.30
C ALA A 98 2.30 1.79 -17.95
N ILE A 99 2.92 0.67 -17.56
CA ILE A 99 4.19 0.20 -18.15
C ILE A 99 3.99 -0.20 -19.61
N LEU A 100 2.98 -1.03 -19.92
CA LEU A 100 2.74 -1.50 -21.28
C LEU A 100 2.46 -0.33 -22.21
N SER A 101 1.58 0.60 -21.81
CA SER A 101 1.30 1.80 -22.60
C SER A 101 2.54 2.67 -22.79
N TYR A 102 3.42 2.77 -21.80
CA TYR A 102 4.71 3.45 -21.93
C TYR A 102 5.61 2.78 -22.96
N LEU A 103 5.74 1.45 -22.92
CA LEU A 103 6.61 0.68 -23.82
C LEU A 103 6.14 0.70 -25.28
N ILE A 104 4.83 0.72 -25.52
CA ILE A 104 4.25 0.79 -26.88
C ILE A 104 4.02 2.24 -27.34
N GLU A 105 4.46 3.22 -26.54
CA GLU A 105 4.32 4.66 -26.79
C GLU A 105 2.86 5.15 -26.93
N GLU A 106 1.87 4.34 -26.55
CA GLU A 106 0.45 4.66 -26.67
C GLU A 106 -0.06 5.48 -25.49
N SER A 107 -0.72 6.60 -25.77
CA SER A 107 -1.32 7.44 -24.75
C SER A 107 -2.56 6.79 -24.17
N LEU A 108 -2.64 6.71 -22.84
CA LEU A 108 -3.86 6.31 -22.15
C LEU A 108 -4.91 7.45 -22.13
N PRO A 109 -6.20 7.14 -21.94
CA PRO A 109 -7.24 8.15 -21.79
C PRO A 109 -6.98 9.08 -20.60
N THR A 110 -7.38 10.36 -20.70
CA THR A 110 -7.23 11.35 -19.62
C THR A 110 -7.81 10.90 -18.28
N GLU A 111 -8.93 10.17 -18.31
CA GLU A 111 -9.56 9.65 -17.10
C GLU A 111 -8.68 8.65 -16.36
N PHE A 112 -7.90 7.84 -17.09
CA PHE A 112 -6.94 6.92 -16.46
C PHE A 112 -5.91 7.69 -15.63
N TYR A 113 -5.36 8.79 -16.16
CA TYR A 113 -4.40 9.63 -15.44
C TYR A 113 -5.01 10.31 -14.22
N ARG A 114 -6.28 10.75 -14.30
CA ARG A 114 -6.98 11.34 -13.15
C ARG A 114 -7.22 10.33 -12.04
N PHE A 115 -7.72 9.13 -12.39
CA PHE A 115 -7.89 8.06 -11.43
C PHE A 115 -6.55 7.64 -10.81
N ALA A 116 -5.51 7.52 -11.64
CA ALA A 116 -4.19 7.13 -11.17
C ALA A 116 -3.53 8.22 -10.31
N LEU A 117 -3.74 9.51 -10.58
CA LEU A 117 -3.26 10.59 -9.73
C LEU A 117 -3.92 10.55 -8.34
N ILE A 118 -5.25 10.31 -8.29
CA ILE A 118 -5.98 10.25 -7.02
C ILE A 118 -5.54 9.03 -6.21
N LEU A 119 -5.49 7.86 -6.85
CA LEU A 119 -5.26 6.59 -6.17
C LEU A 119 -3.78 6.30 -5.93
N TYR A 120 -2.93 6.60 -6.90
CA TYR A 120 -1.53 6.20 -6.96
C TYR A 120 -0.58 7.39 -7.17
N GLY A 121 -1.07 8.62 -6.96
CA GLY A 121 -0.23 9.82 -6.86
C GLY A 121 0.74 9.71 -5.70
N SER A 122 1.92 10.28 -5.87
CA SER A 122 2.99 10.25 -4.88
C SER A 122 2.54 10.89 -3.56
N LEU A 123 1.71 11.95 -3.64
CA LEU A 123 1.10 12.56 -2.45
C LEU A 123 0.15 11.61 -1.72
N THR A 124 -0.75 10.94 -2.45
CA THR A 124 -1.67 9.95 -1.86
C THR A 124 -0.91 8.82 -1.19
N ILE A 125 0.15 8.34 -1.85
CA ILE A 125 0.98 7.27 -1.33
C ILE A 125 1.73 7.68 -0.07
N LEU A 126 2.26 8.91 -0.02
CA LEU A 126 2.83 9.46 1.21
C LEU A 126 1.83 9.45 2.36
N PHE A 127 0.58 9.89 2.11
CA PHE A 127 -0.47 9.84 3.13
C PHE A 127 -0.76 8.42 3.59
N ILE A 128 -0.88 7.46 2.67
CA ILE A 128 -1.11 6.05 2.99
C ILE A 128 0.03 5.51 3.85
N ILE A 129 1.29 5.78 3.49
CA ILE A 129 2.49 5.35 4.23
C ILE A 129 2.47 5.91 5.66
N ILE A 130 2.26 7.22 5.82
CA ILE A 130 2.25 7.87 7.13
C ILE A 130 1.11 7.33 7.98
N PHE A 131 -0.10 7.24 7.43
CA PHE A 131 -1.28 6.80 8.17
C PHE A 131 -1.16 5.35 8.61
N LEU A 132 -0.73 4.44 7.73
CA LEU A 132 -0.54 3.04 8.11
C LEU A 132 0.55 2.89 9.16
N ASP A 133 1.71 3.54 8.99
CA ASP A 133 2.80 3.41 9.96
C ASP A 133 2.37 3.91 11.35
N MET A 134 1.64 5.03 11.41
CA MET A 134 1.07 5.53 12.66
C MET A 134 0.06 4.56 13.28
N ALA A 135 -0.85 3.99 12.48
CA ALA A 135 -1.81 3.00 12.95
C ALA A 135 -1.13 1.73 13.48
N PHE A 136 -0.08 1.26 12.79
CA PHE A 136 0.74 0.13 13.22
C PHE A 136 1.39 0.39 14.58
N ARG A 137 2.02 1.55 14.76
CA ARG A 137 2.65 1.90 16.05
C ARG A 137 1.64 1.96 17.19
N ALA A 138 0.47 2.54 16.94
CA ALA A 138 -0.58 2.67 17.95
C ALA A 138 -1.16 1.31 18.41
N ILE A 139 -1.17 0.30 17.53
CA ILE A 139 -1.74 -1.02 17.84
C ILE A 139 -0.70 -1.95 18.48
N TYR A 140 0.56 -1.90 18.03
CA TYR A 140 1.56 -2.92 18.35
C TYR A 140 2.70 -2.47 19.27
N ILE A 141 2.86 -1.17 19.53
CA ILE A 141 3.80 -0.65 20.52
C ILE A 141 2.97 0.00 21.63
N PRO A 142 2.61 -0.73 22.71
CA PRO A 142 2.01 -0.11 23.86
C PRO A 142 3.04 0.88 24.45
N THR A 143 2.64 2.14 24.55
CA THR A 143 3.40 3.19 25.25
C THR A 143 3.33 2.99 26.74
#